data_AF-A0A7R9LZ58-F1
#
_entry.id   AF-A0A7R9LZ58-F1
#
_cell.length_a   1.000
_cell.length_b   1.000
_cell.length_c   1.000
_cell.angle_alpha   90.00
_cell.angle_beta   90.00
_cell.angle_gamma   90.00
#
_symmetry.space_group_name_H-M   'P 1'
#
loop_
_entity.id
_entity.type
_entity.pdbx_description
1 polymer ?
#
loop_
_entity_poly.entity_id
_entity_poly.type
_entity_poly.pdbx_seq_one_letter_code
_entity_poly.pdbx_strand_id
1 'polypeptide(L)'
;MDKVQLKDLDISLVENKRNYISGDTVYGTVSFTVTGGQMEVSRVRIALICQTKTSWAESPGLRLHREGNTFSDRKTYIHFVYKIPDQLALKHLEPGKHQIPFNFELPVENIPSSYESDHGLIEYYLEVTVDETTVDEVQMVKTGITVQAPVRHNLHVSVGGTVEKVFTFPSVGTGSINMHASVAKKGFESGHPIEVDCFIWNESTLDVTPRLTLYQTRVYMCGERHRGVVVALTDALVGQVVKSGAKDMLASLPNAFALIRNPFPYRSLRRQTHE
;
A
#
# COMPACT_ATOMS: atom_id res chain seq x y z
N MET A 1 35.81 -14.64 -32.92
CA MET A 1 35.36 -14.81 -31.52
C MET A 1 33.92 -14.38 -31.49
N ASP A 2 33.02 -15.28 -31.13
CA ASP A 2 31.59 -14.95 -31.06
C ASP A 2 31.36 -14.00 -29.86
N LYS A 3 30.52 -12.99 -30.07
CA LYS A 3 30.17 -12.00 -29.04
C LYS A 3 29.46 -12.71 -27.88
N VAL A 4 29.85 -12.43 -26.63
CA VAL A 4 29.11 -12.91 -25.46
C VAL A 4 27.70 -12.33 -25.50
N GLN A 5 26.68 -13.18 -25.45
CA GLN A 5 25.28 -12.79 -25.45
C GLN A 5 24.53 -13.54 -24.36
N LEU A 6 23.62 -12.84 -23.69
CA LEU A 6 22.69 -13.43 -22.74
C LEU A 6 21.31 -13.66 -23.38
N LYS A 7 20.69 -14.81 -23.11
CA LYS A 7 19.36 -15.17 -23.59
C LYS A 7 18.51 -15.76 -22.47
N ASP A 8 17.20 -15.76 -22.65
CA ASP A 8 16.24 -16.43 -21.76
C ASP A 8 16.32 -15.98 -20.28
N LEU A 9 16.65 -14.70 -20.03
CA LEU A 9 16.71 -14.15 -18.68
C LEU A 9 15.33 -14.17 -18.04
N ASP A 10 15.21 -14.81 -16.88
CA ASP A 10 13.96 -14.92 -16.15
C ASP A 10 14.17 -15.01 -14.63
N ILE A 11 13.13 -14.64 -13.87
CA ILE A 11 13.09 -14.73 -12.41
C ILE A 11 11.98 -15.70 -12.02
N SER A 12 12.36 -16.80 -11.36
CA SER A 12 11.43 -17.75 -10.77
C SER A 12 11.39 -17.61 -9.25
N LEU A 13 10.21 -17.40 -8.68
CA LEU A 13 10.00 -17.41 -7.23
C LEU A 13 9.69 -18.83 -6.77
N VAL A 14 10.19 -19.22 -5.60
CA VAL A 14 9.88 -20.53 -5.00
C VAL A 14 8.37 -20.66 -4.83
N GLU A 15 7.81 -21.79 -5.30
CA GLU A 15 6.38 -22.09 -5.31
C GLU A 15 5.49 -21.04 -6.01
N ASN A 16 6.08 -20.15 -6.82
CA ASN A 16 5.39 -18.99 -7.38
C ASN A 16 4.71 -18.10 -6.32
N LYS A 17 5.20 -18.09 -5.07
CA LYS A 17 4.66 -17.23 -4.00
C LYS A 17 4.80 -15.76 -4.42
N ARG A 18 3.69 -15.00 -4.41
CA ARG A 18 3.65 -13.58 -4.77
C ARG A 18 3.34 -12.64 -3.61
N ASN A 19 2.76 -13.16 -2.53
CA ASN A 19 2.30 -12.39 -1.39
C ASN A 19 3.19 -12.67 -0.19
N TYR A 20 3.71 -11.61 0.42
CA TYR A 20 4.62 -11.66 1.54
C TYR A 20 4.15 -10.72 2.64
N ILE A 21 4.56 -11.01 3.87
CA ILE A 21 4.38 -10.09 5.02
C ILE A 21 5.75 -9.58 5.49
N SER A 22 5.76 -8.53 6.31
CA SER A 22 7.00 -8.07 6.95
C SER A 22 7.70 -9.20 7.69
N GLY A 23 9.02 -9.31 7.56
CA GLY A 23 9.80 -10.40 8.15
C GLY A 23 9.86 -11.67 7.31
N ASP A 24 9.05 -11.81 6.25
CA ASP A 24 9.18 -12.94 5.32
C ASP A 24 10.51 -12.89 4.55
N THR A 25 11.00 -14.06 4.17
CA THR A 25 12.10 -14.18 3.20
C THR A 25 11.55 -14.48 1.80
N VAL A 26 11.97 -13.69 0.81
CA VAL A 26 11.68 -13.90 -0.62
C VAL A 26 12.77 -14.79 -1.20
N TYR A 27 12.43 -16.04 -1.52
CA TYR A 27 13.33 -16.98 -2.19
C TYR A 27 13.03 -17.08 -3.69
N GLY A 28 14.08 -17.18 -4.49
CA GLY A 28 13.94 -17.42 -5.92
C GLY A 28 15.23 -17.81 -6.60
N THR A 29 15.15 -17.90 -7.92
CA THR A 29 16.28 -18.24 -8.79
C THR A 29 16.20 -17.41 -10.05
N VAL A 30 17.34 -16.86 -10.46
CA VAL A 30 17.52 -16.24 -11.76
C VAL A 30 18.03 -17.31 -12.70
N SER A 31 17.42 -17.44 -13.88
CA SER A 31 17.88 -18.35 -14.93
C SER A 31 18.18 -17.59 -16.22
N PHE A 32 19.23 -18.00 -16.92
CA PHE A 32 19.61 -17.44 -18.22
C PHE A 32 20.55 -18.39 -18.99
N THR A 33 20.71 -18.14 -20.28
CA THR A 33 21.63 -18.85 -21.18
C THR A 33 22.75 -17.91 -21.62
N VAL A 34 24.00 -18.27 -21.37
CA VAL A 34 25.19 -17.58 -21.87
C VAL A 34 25.61 -18.21 -23.20
N THR A 35 25.92 -17.41 -24.21
CA THR A 35 26.37 -17.87 -25.53
C THR A 35 27.57 -17.06 -26.03
N GLY A 36 28.34 -17.62 -26.96
CA GLY A 36 29.48 -16.95 -27.63
C GLY A 36 30.81 -16.98 -26.85
N GLY A 37 30.77 -16.80 -25.53
CA GLY A 37 31.97 -16.85 -24.69
C GLY A 37 31.68 -16.87 -23.19
N GLN A 38 32.73 -16.68 -22.38
CA GLN A 38 32.64 -16.67 -20.92
C GLN A 38 32.13 -15.32 -20.38
N MET A 39 31.37 -15.36 -19.28
CA MET A 39 30.84 -14.17 -18.60
C MET A 39 31.12 -14.23 -17.10
N GLU A 40 31.63 -13.16 -16.49
CA GLU A 40 31.78 -13.10 -15.04
C GLU A 40 30.42 -13.06 -14.33
N VAL A 41 30.29 -13.79 -13.23
CA VAL A 41 29.07 -13.77 -12.38
C VAL A 41 28.82 -12.38 -11.80
N SER A 42 29.88 -11.61 -11.52
CA SER A 42 29.84 -10.23 -11.00
C SER A 42 28.96 -9.27 -11.82
N ARG A 43 28.70 -9.60 -13.09
CA ARG A 43 27.87 -8.81 -14.01
C ARG A 43 26.38 -8.96 -13.75
N VAL A 44 25.96 -10.02 -13.05
CA VAL A 44 24.57 -10.24 -12.69
C VAL A 44 24.27 -9.51 -11.40
N ARG A 45 23.40 -8.50 -11.46
CA ARG A 45 22.88 -7.81 -10.28
C ARG A 45 21.44 -8.23 -10.06
N ILE A 46 21.14 -8.66 -8.83
CA ILE A 46 19.79 -9.04 -8.40
C ILE A 46 19.41 -8.09 -7.28
N ALA A 47 18.26 -7.43 -7.38
CA ALA A 47 17.80 -6.47 -6.39
C ALA A 47 16.32 -6.68 -6.04
N LEU A 48 15.98 -6.46 -4.77
CA LEU A 48 14.61 -6.27 -4.31
C LEU A 48 14.38 -4.78 -4.07
N ILE A 49 13.38 -4.23 -4.75
CA ILE A 49 13.10 -2.80 -4.76
C ILE A 49 11.68 -2.55 -4.28
N CYS A 50 11.54 -1.61 -3.34
CA CYS A 50 10.27 -0.96 -3.02
C CYS A 50 10.30 0.45 -3.59
N GLN A 51 9.37 0.75 -4.48
CA GLN A 51 9.26 2.04 -5.09
C GLN A 51 7.88 2.65 -4.87
N THR A 52 7.88 3.94 -4.57
CA THR A 52 6.69 4.76 -4.47
C THR A 52 6.61 5.68 -5.67
N LYS A 53 5.41 5.83 -6.22
CA LYS A 53 5.09 6.80 -7.27
C LYS A 53 3.86 7.55 -6.84
N THR A 54 3.87 8.86 -7.05
CA THR A 54 2.71 9.72 -6.83
C THR A 54 2.53 10.56 -8.07
N SER A 55 1.32 10.65 -8.62
CA SER A 55 1.06 11.58 -9.72
C SER A 55 -0.39 12.04 -9.76
N TRP A 56 -0.60 13.32 -10.05
CA TRP A 56 -1.93 13.86 -10.33
C TRP A 56 -1.85 15.09 -11.22
N ALA A 57 -2.94 15.37 -11.93
CA ALA A 57 -3.12 16.60 -12.67
C ALA A 57 -4.11 17.53 -11.95
N GLU A 58 -3.83 18.83 -12.03
CA GLU A 58 -4.71 19.92 -11.63
C GLU A 58 -5.00 20.76 -12.87
N SER A 59 -6.20 20.60 -13.41
CA SER A 59 -6.71 21.51 -14.43
C SER A 59 -7.19 22.80 -13.76
N PRO A 60 -6.74 23.98 -14.21
CA PRO A 60 -7.41 25.22 -13.83
C PRO A 60 -8.85 25.12 -14.34
N GLY A 61 -9.83 25.41 -13.49
CA GLY A 61 -11.25 25.28 -13.86
C GLY A 61 -11.64 26.07 -15.12
N LEU A 62 -12.89 25.93 -15.57
CA LEU A 62 -13.46 26.45 -16.83
C LEU A 62 -13.16 27.92 -17.21
N ARG A 63 -12.59 28.73 -16.31
CA ARG A 63 -12.37 30.16 -16.48
C ARG A 63 -10.98 30.55 -16.98
N LEU A 64 -10.06 29.60 -17.18
CA LEU A 64 -8.69 29.91 -17.63
C LEU A 64 -8.25 28.94 -18.74
N HIS A 65 -7.96 29.48 -19.93
CA HIS A 65 -7.20 28.81 -20.99
C HIS A 65 -5.72 28.68 -20.56
N ARG A 66 -5.45 27.94 -19.47
CA ARG A 66 -4.10 27.61 -19.03
C ARG A 66 -3.94 26.10 -19.06
N GLU A 67 -2.80 25.64 -19.56
CA GLU A 67 -2.41 24.23 -19.49
C GLU A 67 -2.42 23.77 -18.02
N GLY A 68 -2.96 22.57 -17.78
CA GLY A 68 -3.03 21.99 -16.43
C GLY A 68 -1.65 21.71 -15.86
N ASN A 69 -1.50 21.89 -14.54
CA ASN A 69 -0.27 21.50 -13.87
C ASN A 69 -0.31 20.00 -13.58
N THR A 70 0.75 19.28 -13.95
CA THR A 70 0.93 17.88 -13.59
C THR A 70 2.00 17.78 -12.51
N PHE A 71 1.69 17.04 -11.46
CA PHE A 71 2.60 16.73 -10.36
C PHE A 71 2.95 15.26 -10.42
N SER A 72 4.24 14.95 -10.28
CA SER A 72 4.74 13.58 -10.26
C SER A 72 5.98 13.48 -9.39
N ASP A 73 6.01 12.51 -8.49
CA ASP A 73 7.17 12.17 -7.66
C ASP A 73 7.37 10.66 -7.68
N ARG A 74 8.64 10.22 -7.60
CA ARG A 74 9.03 8.82 -7.59
C ARG A 74 10.19 8.65 -6.62
N LYS A 75 9.99 7.81 -5.60
CA LYS A 75 11.01 7.58 -4.57
C LYS A 75 11.22 6.09 -4.35
N THR A 76 12.48 5.69 -4.24
CA THR A 76 12.85 4.34 -3.85
C THR A 76 12.97 4.28 -2.33
N TYR A 77 12.17 3.43 -1.70
CA TYR A 77 12.11 3.27 -0.25
C TYR A 77 12.99 2.11 0.22
N ILE A 78 13.07 1.04 -0.58
CA ILE A 78 13.94 -0.11 -0.34
C ILE A 78 14.71 -0.37 -1.63
N HIS A 79 16.01 -0.61 -1.49
CA HIS A 79 16.87 -1.08 -2.57
C HIS A 79 17.89 -2.05 -1.98
N PHE A 80 17.51 -3.33 -1.90
CA PHE A 80 18.39 -4.38 -1.41
C PHE A 80 19.02 -5.09 -2.59
N VAL A 81 20.34 -5.09 -2.63
CA VAL A 81 21.11 -5.80 -3.65
C VAL A 81 21.59 -7.13 -3.06
N TYR A 82 21.32 -8.22 -3.76
CA TYR A 82 21.77 -9.54 -3.36
C TYR A 82 23.29 -9.60 -3.42
N LYS A 83 23.91 -9.97 -2.29
CA LYS A 83 25.35 -10.16 -2.21
C LYS A 83 25.68 -11.56 -2.71
N ILE A 84 26.18 -11.64 -3.93
CA ILE A 84 26.71 -12.90 -4.48
C ILE A 84 27.94 -13.28 -3.64
N PRO A 85 28.04 -14.52 -3.12
CA PRO A 85 29.21 -14.96 -2.36
C PRO A 85 30.50 -14.79 -3.18
N ASP A 86 31.58 -14.30 -2.55
CA ASP A 86 32.83 -13.96 -3.25
C ASP A 86 33.41 -15.13 -4.06
N GLN A 87 33.29 -16.35 -3.53
CA GLN A 87 33.72 -17.58 -4.20
C GLN A 87 32.99 -17.85 -5.52
N LEU A 88 31.75 -17.35 -5.65
CA LEU A 88 30.93 -17.46 -6.86
C LEU A 88 31.12 -16.23 -7.76
N ALA A 89 31.30 -15.04 -7.18
CA ALA A 89 31.47 -13.79 -7.92
C ALA A 89 32.72 -13.78 -8.81
N LEU A 90 33.80 -14.45 -8.39
CA LEU A 90 35.05 -14.58 -9.16
C LEU A 90 34.99 -15.64 -10.27
N LYS A 91 33.90 -16.42 -10.35
CA LYS A 91 33.77 -17.45 -11.38
C LYS A 91 33.32 -16.86 -12.70
N HIS A 92 33.80 -17.49 -13.77
CA HIS A 92 33.32 -17.28 -15.12
C HIS A 92 32.26 -18.35 -15.43
N LEU A 93 31.15 -17.91 -16.01
CA LEU A 93 30.09 -18.74 -16.55
C LEU A 93 30.47 -19.10 -17.98
N GLU A 94 30.67 -20.40 -18.23
CA GLU A 94 30.87 -20.94 -19.57
C GLU A 94 29.61 -20.77 -20.44
N PRO A 95 29.71 -20.84 -21.77
CA PRO A 95 28.53 -20.95 -22.63
C PRO A 95 27.61 -22.10 -22.18
N GLY A 96 26.34 -21.82 -21.95
CA GLY A 96 25.37 -22.79 -21.42
C GLY A 96 24.27 -22.16 -20.57
N LYS A 97 23.44 -23.02 -19.96
CA LYS A 97 22.36 -22.59 -19.05
C LYS A 97 22.88 -22.46 -17.63
N HIS A 98 22.51 -21.37 -16.97
CA HIS A 98 22.93 -21.05 -15.61
C HIS A 98 21.75 -20.69 -14.73
N GLN A 99 21.92 -20.93 -13.44
CA GLN A 99 20.97 -20.59 -12.41
C GLN A 99 21.69 -19.98 -11.20
N ILE A 100 21.19 -18.85 -10.72
CA ILE A 100 21.71 -18.18 -9.51
C ILE A 100 20.56 -18.08 -8.51
N PRO A 101 20.58 -18.86 -7.41
CA PRO A 101 19.60 -18.73 -6.35
C PRO A 101 19.84 -17.43 -5.57
N PHE A 102 18.76 -16.82 -5.08
CA PHE A 102 18.83 -15.64 -4.22
C PHE A 102 17.82 -15.75 -3.09
N ASN A 103 18.05 -14.94 -2.05
CA ASN A 103 17.08 -14.70 -1.00
C ASN A 103 17.16 -13.23 -0.53
N PHE A 104 16.03 -12.69 -0.14
CA PHE A 104 15.92 -11.37 0.48
C PHE A 104 15.05 -11.45 1.72
N GLU A 105 15.56 -11.01 2.86
CA GLU A 105 14.78 -10.87 4.08
C GLU A 105 14.06 -9.51 4.08
N LEU A 106 12.73 -9.53 4.17
CA LEU A 106 11.97 -8.30 4.35
C LEU A 106 12.16 -7.80 5.79
N PRO A 107 12.37 -6.49 6.00
CA PRO A 107 12.46 -5.95 7.35
C PRO A 107 11.16 -6.19 8.11
N VAL A 108 11.28 -6.45 9.41
CA VAL A 108 10.14 -6.67 10.30
C VAL A 108 9.36 -5.38 10.52
N GLU A 109 10.05 -4.24 10.57
CA GLU A 109 9.47 -2.94 10.83
C GLU A 109 9.85 -1.92 9.76
N ASN A 110 9.12 -0.79 9.75
CA ASN A 110 9.39 0.35 8.87
C ASN A 110 9.38 0.00 7.37
N ILE A 111 8.52 -0.92 6.96
CA ILE A 111 8.20 -1.12 5.55
C ILE A 111 6.74 -0.76 5.27
N PRO A 112 6.45 -0.11 4.15
CA PRO A 112 5.07 0.14 3.74
C PRO A 112 4.42 -1.15 3.20
N SER A 113 3.11 -1.25 3.34
CA SER A 113 2.35 -2.20 2.52
C SER A 113 2.35 -1.76 1.06
N SER A 114 2.30 -2.71 0.14
CA SER A 114 1.99 -2.43 -1.26
C SER A 114 0.63 -1.73 -1.37
N TYR A 115 0.54 -0.78 -2.28
CA TYR A 115 -0.62 0.10 -2.41
C TYR A 115 -0.77 0.56 -3.86
N GLU A 116 -2.00 0.69 -4.34
CA GLU A 116 -2.30 1.18 -5.67
C GLU A 116 -3.57 2.04 -5.61
N SER A 117 -3.59 3.14 -6.38
CA SER A 117 -4.71 4.07 -6.48
C SER A 117 -4.50 5.01 -7.66
N ASP A 118 -5.51 5.82 -7.98
CA ASP A 118 -5.46 6.79 -9.07
C ASP A 118 -4.32 7.82 -8.98
N HIS A 119 -3.81 8.08 -7.78
CA HIS A 119 -2.80 9.13 -7.56
C HIS A 119 -1.51 8.62 -6.90
N GLY A 120 -1.44 7.34 -6.53
CA GLY A 120 -0.30 6.79 -5.80
C GLY A 120 -0.15 5.29 -5.92
N LEU A 121 1.10 4.84 -5.97
CA LEU A 121 1.53 3.45 -6.07
C LEU A 121 2.68 3.20 -5.10
N ILE A 122 2.66 2.07 -4.40
CA ILE A 122 3.78 1.48 -3.67
C ILE A 122 3.94 0.07 -4.23
N GLU A 123 4.96 -0.12 -5.07
CA GLU A 123 5.24 -1.38 -5.75
C GLU A 123 6.50 -2.03 -5.17
N TYR A 124 6.44 -3.35 -5.04
CA TYR A 124 7.59 -4.19 -4.73
C TYR A 124 7.90 -5.06 -5.93
N TYR A 125 9.16 -5.13 -6.32
CA TYR A 125 9.58 -6.00 -7.41
C TYR A 125 11.02 -6.45 -7.23
N LEU A 126 11.29 -7.65 -7.76
CA LEU A 126 12.63 -8.11 -8.03
C LEU A 126 13.07 -7.58 -9.39
N GLU A 127 14.30 -7.14 -9.46
CA GLU A 127 14.95 -6.68 -10.68
C GLU A 127 16.25 -7.46 -10.86
N VAL A 128 16.45 -7.99 -12.04
CA VAL A 128 17.74 -8.54 -12.44
C VAL A 128 18.26 -7.72 -13.60
N THR A 129 19.47 -7.21 -13.46
CA THR A 129 20.21 -6.52 -14.52
C THR A 129 21.49 -7.28 -14.81
N VAL A 130 21.84 -7.40 -16.09
CA VAL A 130 23.12 -7.97 -16.51
C VAL A 130 23.86 -6.95 -17.37
N ASP A 131 25.05 -6.55 -16.89
CA ASP A 131 25.91 -5.61 -17.61
C ASP A 131 26.68 -6.35 -18.73
N GLU A 132 26.36 -6.09 -20.01
CA GLU A 132 27.16 -6.60 -21.13
C GLU A 132 28.37 -5.68 -21.41
N THR A 133 29.56 -6.27 -21.67
CA THR A 133 30.80 -5.50 -21.93
C THR A 133 30.84 -4.78 -23.27
N THR A 134 29.87 -5.04 -24.15
CA THR A 134 29.83 -4.46 -25.49
C THR A 134 28.77 -3.36 -25.48
N VAL A 135 29.20 -2.19 -25.01
CA VAL A 135 28.62 -0.85 -25.20
C VAL A 135 27.09 -0.84 -25.44
N ASP A 136 26.37 -0.56 -24.35
CA ASP A 136 25.01 0.00 -24.28
C ASP A 136 23.79 -0.94 -24.19
N GLU A 137 23.95 -2.26 -24.15
CA GLU A 137 22.81 -3.18 -23.92
C GLU A 137 22.83 -3.77 -22.50
N VAL A 138 22.02 -3.21 -21.59
CA VAL A 138 21.72 -3.82 -20.28
C VAL A 138 20.46 -4.64 -20.42
N GLN A 139 20.57 -5.97 -20.28
CA GLN A 139 19.39 -6.82 -20.19
C GLN A 139 18.78 -6.70 -18.79
N MET A 140 17.48 -6.45 -18.73
CA MET A 140 16.75 -6.28 -17.49
C MET A 140 15.43 -7.03 -17.50
N VAL A 141 15.15 -7.76 -16.42
CA VAL A 141 13.83 -8.33 -16.17
C VAL A 141 13.34 -7.93 -14.79
N LYS A 142 12.02 -7.72 -14.68
CA LYS A 142 11.36 -7.38 -13.42
C LYS A 142 10.26 -8.36 -13.11
N THR A 143 10.04 -8.60 -11.82
CA THR A 143 9.03 -9.52 -11.34
C THR A 143 8.41 -8.98 -10.06
N GLY A 144 7.13 -8.61 -10.13
CA GLY A 144 6.41 -7.99 -9.01
C GLY A 144 6.07 -8.98 -7.89
N ILE A 145 6.02 -8.46 -6.67
CA ILE A 145 5.51 -9.12 -5.47
C ILE A 145 4.61 -8.15 -4.69
N THR A 146 3.77 -8.67 -3.82
CA THR A 146 2.93 -7.90 -2.90
C THR A 146 3.44 -8.10 -1.48
N VAL A 147 3.59 -7.00 -0.74
CA VAL A 147 4.04 -7.00 0.66
C VAL A 147 2.97 -6.37 1.52
N GLN A 148 2.62 -7.02 2.63
CA GLN A 148 1.70 -6.50 3.62
C GLN A 148 2.42 -6.27 4.95
N ALA A 149 2.44 -5.02 5.41
CA ALA A 149 2.87 -4.68 6.76
C ALA A 149 1.73 -4.97 7.76
N PRO A 150 2.01 -5.61 8.90
CA PRO A 150 1.02 -5.92 9.91
C PRO A 150 0.55 -4.65 10.63
N VAL A 151 -0.63 -4.74 11.24
CA VAL A 151 -1.11 -3.72 12.17
C VAL A 151 -0.16 -3.69 13.36
N ARG A 152 0.39 -2.52 13.68
CA ARG A 152 1.33 -2.37 14.79
C ARG A 152 0.67 -2.71 16.12
N HIS A 153 1.39 -3.43 16.99
CA HIS A 153 0.85 -3.89 18.27
C HIS A 153 0.38 -2.74 19.18
N ASN A 154 1.04 -1.58 19.12
CA ASN A 154 0.67 -0.39 19.87
C ASN A 154 -0.69 0.22 19.46
N LEU A 155 -1.32 -0.29 18.40
CA LEU A 155 -2.67 0.09 17.98
C LEU A 155 -3.76 -0.80 18.58
N HIS A 156 -3.43 -1.80 19.41
CA HIS A 156 -4.40 -2.63 20.14
C HIS A 156 -4.91 -1.98 21.43
N VAL A 157 -4.97 -0.65 21.47
CA VAL A 157 -5.50 0.11 22.62
C VAL A 157 -6.84 0.70 22.23
N SER A 158 -7.82 0.60 23.13
CA SER A 158 -9.13 1.21 22.97
C SER A 158 -9.00 2.71 22.78
N VAL A 159 -9.86 3.26 21.91
CA VAL A 159 -9.92 4.70 21.66
C VAL A 159 -11.37 5.13 21.60
N GLY A 160 -11.66 6.27 22.20
CA GLY A 160 -12.98 6.88 22.15
C GLY A 160 -12.89 8.39 22.28
N GLY A 161 -14.03 9.04 22.06
CA GLY A 161 -14.17 10.48 22.14
C GLY A 161 -15.56 10.85 22.63
N THR A 162 -15.63 11.99 23.31
CA THR A 162 -16.88 12.59 23.75
C THR A 162 -17.05 13.95 23.09
N VAL A 163 -18.24 14.22 22.57
CA VAL A 163 -18.60 15.52 21.99
C VAL A 163 -19.91 16.00 22.60
N GLU A 164 -19.96 17.28 22.94
CA GLU A 164 -21.18 17.96 23.36
C GLU A 164 -21.55 19.01 22.32
N LYS A 165 -22.84 19.08 21.98
CA LYS A 165 -23.39 20.12 21.11
C LYS A 165 -24.62 20.74 21.76
N VAL A 166 -24.54 22.04 22.00
CA VAL A 166 -25.64 22.85 22.54
C VAL A 166 -26.40 23.51 21.39
N PHE A 167 -27.72 23.48 21.46
CA PHE A 167 -28.64 24.12 20.53
C PHE A 167 -29.51 25.11 21.28
N THR A 168 -29.63 26.32 20.75
CA THR A 168 -30.49 27.36 21.31
C THR A 168 -31.48 27.80 20.24
N PHE A 169 -32.77 27.61 20.51
CA PHE A 169 -33.84 28.03 19.61
C PHE A 169 -34.72 29.09 20.30
N PRO A 170 -34.97 30.27 19.67
CA PRO A 170 -35.65 31.41 20.31
C PRO A 170 -37.02 31.13 20.93
N SER A 171 -37.72 30.07 20.50
CA SER A 171 -39.07 29.71 20.93
C SER A 171 -39.20 28.34 21.60
N VAL A 172 -38.12 27.54 21.65
CA VAL A 172 -38.14 26.15 22.15
C VAL A 172 -37.23 25.99 23.38
N GLY A 173 -36.30 26.92 23.59
CA GLY A 173 -35.34 26.90 24.69
C GLY A 173 -33.96 26.39 24.24
N THR A 174 -33.12 26.13 25.24
CA THR A 174 -31.77 25.59 25.05
C THR A 174 -31.76 24.12 25.42
N GLY A 175 -31.08 23.30 24.64
CA GLY A 175 -30.88 21.89 24.93
C GLY A 175 -29.54 21.39 24.40
N SER A 176 -29.03 20.29 24.96
CA SER A 176 -27.73 19.74 24.59
C SER A 176 -27.83 18.29 24.15
N ILE A 177 -26.90 17.87 23.30
CA ILE A 177 -26.65 16.48 22.96
C ILE A 177 -25.21 16.18 23.36
N ASN A 178 -25.03 15.23 24.25
CA ASN A 178 -23.73 14.65 24.54
C ASN A 178 -23.65 13.27 23.90
N MET A 179 -22.54 12.97 23.21
CA MET A 179 -22.30 11.70 22.57
C MET A 179 -20.90 11.21 22.94
N HIS A 180 -20.81 9.99 23.44
CA HIS A 180 -19.57 9.26 23.61
C HIS A 180 -19.54 8.09 22.63
N ALA A 181 -18.46 7.97 21.86
CA ALA A 181 -18.25 6.83 20.98
C ALA A 181 -16.85 6.25 21.18
N SER A 182 -16.72 4.93 21.17
CA SER A 182 -15.45 4.24 21.34
C SER A 182 -15.37 2.97 20.50
N VAL A 183 -14.15 2.50 20.29
CA VAL A 183 -13.81 1.24 19.63
C VAL A 183 -12.80 0.50 20.50
N ALA A 184 -12.90 -0.83 20.52
CA ALA A 184 -12.04 -1.67 21.36
C ALA A 184 -10.53 -1.57 21.05
N LYS A 185 -10.17 -1.17 19.82
CA LYS A 185 -8.79 -0.99 19.37
C LYS A 185 -8.70 0.07 18.27
N LYS A 186 -7.52 0.66 18.08
CA LYS A 186 -7.22 1.64 17.02
C LYS A 186 -6.83 0.96 15.70
N GLY A 187 -6.23 -0.22 15.76
CA GLY A 187 -5.72 -0.97 14.61
C GLY A 187 -6.59 -2.16 14.26
N PHE A 188 -7.04 -2.22 13.01
CA PHE A 188 -7.83 -3.31 12.46
C PHE A 188 -7.18 -3.87 11.20
N GLU A 189 -7.28 -5.17 11.03
CA GLU A 189 -6.91 -5.85 9.80
C GLU A 189 -8.04 -5.72 8.78
N SER A 190 -7.69 -5.70 7.49
CA SER A 190 -8.68 -5.71 6.41
C SER A 190 -9.61 -6.92 6.55
N GLY A 191 -10.91 -6.70 6.32
CA GLY A 191 -11.94 -7.73 6.43
C GLY A 191 -12.44 -8.04 7.85
N HIS A 192 -11.84 -7.47 8.90
CA HIS A 192 -12.34 -7.64 10.27
C HIS A 192 -13.40 -6.58 10.61
N PRO A 193 -14.48 -6.96 11.31
CA PRO A 193 -15.49 -6.01 11.75
C PRO A 193 -14.93 -5.00 12.75
N ILE A 194 -15.41 -3.77 12.65
CA ILE A 194 -15.17 -2.70 13.64
C ILE A 194 -16.46 -2.53 14.43
N GLU A 195 -16.41 -2.88 15.71
CA GLU A 195 -17.51 -2.65 16.65
C GLU A 195 -17.32 -1.28 17.29
N VAL A 196 -18.38 -0.48 17.28
CA VAL A 196 -18.40 0.88 17.82
C VAL A 196 -19.43 0.93 18.95
N ASP A 197 -18.95 1.17 20.16
CA ASP A 197 -19.81 1.49 21.29
C ASP A 197 -20.20 2.96 21.22
N CYS A 198 -21.49 3.27 21.33
CA CYS A 198 -21.98 4.63 21.23
C CYS A 198 -23.08 4.90 22.25
N PHE A 199 -22.84 5.90 23.10
CA PHE A 199 -23.74 6.37 24.15
C PHE A 199 -24.17 7.80 23.85
N ILE A 200 -25.47 8.07 23.97
CA ILE A 200 -26.04 9.37 23.66
C ILE A 200 -26.92 9.83 24.82
N TRP A 201 -26.67 11.06 25.28
CA TRP A 201 -27.52 11.79 26.21
C TRP A 201 -28.19 12.94 25.46
N ASN A 202 -29.48 12.80 25.20
CA ASN A 202 -30.26 13.79 24.47
C ASN A 202 -31.06 14.65 25.46
N GLU A 203 -30.44 15.70 25.96
CA GLU A 203 -31.09 16.74 26.78
C GLU A 203 -31.64 17.88 25.91
N SER A 204 -31.85 17.61 24.62
CA SER A 204 -32.47 18.54 23.69
C SER A 204 -33.98 18.35 23.61
N THR A 205 -34.65 19.30 22.98
CA THR A 205 -36.10 19.30 22.75
C THR A 205 -36.52 18.54 21.49
N LEU A 206 -35.56 17.95 20.77
CA LEU A 206 -35.81 17.24 19.51
C LEU A 206 -35.36 15.78 19.59
N ASP A 207 -36.03 14.92 18.83
CA ASP A 207 -35.59 13.55 18.58
C ASP A 207 -34.34 13.56 17.69
N VAL A 208 -33.39 12.67 17.97
CA VAL A 208 -32.10 12.61 17.25
C VAL A 208 -31.84 11.22 16.71
N THR A 209 -31.10 11.12 15.60
CA THR A 209 -30.77 9.83 14.98
C THR A 209 -29.27 9.75 14.74
N PRO A 210 -28.55 8.84 15.42
CA PRO A 210 -27.11 8.71 15.23
C PRO A 210 -26.79 8.08 13.87
N ARG A 211 -25.67 8.50 13.31
CA ARG A 211 -25.15 8.00 12.04
C ARG A 211 -23.68 7.65 12.19
N LEU A 212 -23.27 6.53 11.61
CA LEU A 212 -21.89 6.06 11.61
C LEU A 212 -21.43 5.82 10.18
N THR A 213 -20.31 6.42 9.81
CA THR A 213 -19.69 6.29 8.49
C THR A 213 -18.19 6.13 8.66
N LEU A 214 -17.62 5.16 7.97
CA LEU A 214 -16.17 5.01 7.93
C LEU A 214 -15.60 5.82 6.76
N TYR A 215 -14.68 6.72 7.05
CA TYR A 215 -13.98 7.50 6.04
C TYR A 215 -12.54 7.05 5.91
N GLN A 216 -12.04 7.02 4.67
CA GLN A 216 -10.63 6.89 4.37
C GLN A 216 -10.10 8.24 3.88
N THR A 217 -9.12 8.77 4.61
CA THR A 217 -8.34 9.94 4.18
C THR A 217 -7.03 9.46 3.57
N ARG A 218 -6.79 9.83 2.31
CA ARG A 218 -5.56 9.55 1.57
C ARG A 218 -4.84 10.87 1.33
N VAL A 219 -3.54 10.91 1.57
CA VAL A 219 -2.72 12.10 1.33
C VAL A 219 -1.56 11.71 0.44
N TYR A 220 -1.54 12.28 -0.76
CA TYR A 220 -0.52 12.08 -1.77
C TYR A 220 0.47 13.24 -1.73
N MET A 221 1.77 12.96 -1.69
CA MET A 221 2.82 13.98 -1.58
C MET A 221 3.64 14.06 -2.87
N CYS A 222 3.95 15.29 -3.31
CA CYS A 222 4.89 15.58 -4.39
C CYS A 222 5.70 16.84 -4.03
N GLY A 223 6.93 16.65 -3.54
CA GLY A 223 7.70 17.74 -2.93
C GLY A 223 6.95 18.35 -1.74
N GLU A 224 6.78 19.67 -1.74
CA GLU A 224 6.03 20.41 -0.72
C GLU A 224 4.51 20.41 -0.96
N ARG A 225 4.05 19.92 -2.12
CA ARG A 225 2.62 19.85 -2.45
C ARG A 225 2.01 18.55 -1.97
N HIS A 226 0.72 18.63 -1.63
CA HIS A 226 -0.06 17.47 -1.26
C HIS A 226 -1.45 17.51 -1.88
N ARG A 227 -2.03 16.32 -2.10
CA ARG A 227 -3.42 16.14 -2.52
C ARG A 227 -4.12 15.25 -1.50
N GLY A 228 -5.12 15.81 -0.82
CA GLY A 228 -6.00 15.09 0.08
C GLY A 228 -7.21 14.52 -0.68
N VAL A 229 -7.51 13.25 -0.46
CA VAL A 229 -8.72 12.60 -0.97
C VAL A 229 -9.42 11.92 0.22
N VAL A 230 -10.66 12.30 0.46
CA VAL A 230 -11.50 11.69 1.50
C VAL A 230 -12.63 10.92 0.82
N VAL A 231 -12.74 9.63 1.14
CA VAL A 231 -13.77 8.74 0.57
C VAL A 231 -14.51 8.07 1.72
N ALA A 232 -15.84 8.09 1.66
CA ALA A 232 -16.65 7.24 2.52
C ALA A 232 -16.51 5.79 2.04
N LEU A 233 -16.02 4.90 2.90
CA LEU A 233 -15.86 3.48 2.60
C LEU A 233 -17.18 2.70 2.75
N THR A 234 -18.14 3.28 3.45
CA THR A 234 -19.47 2.72 3.65
C THR A 234 -20.54 3.79 3.48
N ASP A 235 -21.77 3.35 3.20
CA ASP A 235 -22.93 4.18 3.48
C ASP A 235 -23.04 4.48 4.98
N ALA A 236 -23.78 5.53 5.32
CA ALA A 236 -24.06 5.86 6.70
C ALA A 236 -24.96 4.80 7.34
N LEU A 237 -24.44 4.05 8.30
CA LEU A 237 -25.22 3.20 9.18
C LEU A 237 -26.07 4.10 10.07
N VAL A 238 -27.38 3.88 10.08
CA VAL A 238 -28.34 4.69 10.83
C VAL A 238 -28.78 3.92 12.06
N GLY A 239 -28.55 4.49 13.24
CA GLY A 239 -29.00 3.91 14.50
C GLY A 239 -30.46 4.25 14.81
N GLN A 240 -30.94 3.75 15.94
CA GLN A 240 -32.30 4.02 16.40
C GLN A 240 -32.49 5.49 16.83
N VAL A 241 -33.72 5.98 16.74
CA VAL A 241 -34.08 7.33 17.17
C VAL A 241 -33.97 7.44 18.70
N VAL A 242 -33.16 8.38 19.17
CA VAL A 242 -33.04 8.74 20.59
C VAL A 242 -34.01 9.88 20.87
N LYS A 243 -35.03 9.60 21.67
CA LYS A 243 -36.08 10.57 21.99
C LYS A 243 -35.55 11.75 22.80
N SER A 244 -36.21 12.90 22.66
CA SER A 244 -35.97 14.06 23.53
C SER A 244 -36.04 13.67 25.01
N GLY A 245 -35.07 14.13 25.80
CA GLY A 245 -34.95 13.83 27.24
C GLY A 245 -34.42 12.43 27.57
N ALA A 246 -34.10 11.59 26.59
CA ALA A 246 -33.53 10.26 26.84
C ALA A 246 -32.07 10.35 27.30
N LYS A 247 -31.73 9.56 28.33
CA LYS A 247 -30.37 9.46 28.88
C LYS A 247 -29.84 8.05 28.70
N ASP A 248 -28.54 7.94 28.44
CA ASP A 248 -27.78 6.69 28.49
C ASP A 248 -28.31 5.59 27.55
N MET A 249 -28.78 5.99 26.37
CA MET A 249 -29.26 5.05 25.36
C MET A 249 -28.08 4.53 24.53
N LEU A 250 -27.85 3.22 24.58
CA LEU A 250 -26.97 2.54 23.63
C LEU A 250 -27.66 2.59 22.26
N ALA A 251 -27.13 3.38 21.34
CA ALA A 251 -27.60 3.31 19.97
C ALA A 251 -27.02 2.03 19.35
N SER A 252 -27.85 1.01 19.15
CA SER A 252 -27.44 -0.19 18.42
C SER A 252 -27.11 0.20 16.97
N LEU A 253 -25.83 0.41 16.69
CA LEU A 253 -25.34 0.56 15.34
C LEU A 253 -25.00 -0.84 14.82
N PRO A 254 -25.49 -1.26 13.65
CA PRO A 254 -25.21 -2.60 13.15
C PRO A 254 -23.70 -2.83 13.00
N ASN A 255 -23.22 -3.99 13.47
CA ASN A 255 -21.85 -4.46 13.25
C ASN A 255 -21.65 -4.71 11.74
N ALA A 256 -21.09 -3.76 10.99
CA ALA A 256 -21.08 -3.87 9.53
C ALA A 256 -19.80 -3.46 8.80
N PHE A 257 -18.65 -3.31 9.46
CA PHE A 257 -17.40 -3.01 8.76
C PHE A 257 -16.58 -4.26 8.40
N ALA A 258 -17.23 -5.38 8.06
CA ALA A 258 -16.55 -6.65 7.74
C ALA A 258 -16.03 -6.75 6.28
N LEU A 259 -16.26 -5.75 5.42
CA LEU A 259 -16.04 -5.91 3.97
C LEU A 259 -15.22 -4.80 3.32
N ILE A 260 -14.25 -4.22 4.04
CA ILE A 260 -13.19 -3.46 3.37
C ILE A 260 -12.20 -4.49 2.82
N ARG A 261 -12.55 -5.11 1.69
CA ARG A 261 -11.57 -5.86 0.90
C ARG A 261 -10.56 -4.85 0.35
N ASN A 262 -9.28 -5.14 0.48
CA ASN A 262 -8.23 -4.37 -0.18
C ASN A 262 -8.59 -4.27 -1.69
N PRO A 263 -8.95 -3.09 -2.24
CA PRO A 263 -9.59 -3.02 -3.56
C PRO A 263 -8.66 -3.38 -4.73
N PHE A 264 -7.39 -3.62 -4.45
CA PHE A 264 -6.34 -3.68 -5.46
C PHE A 264 -5.57 -5.01 -5.35
N PRO A 265 -6.11 -6.12 -5.88
CA PRO A 265 -5.28 -7.25 -6.24
C PRO A 265 -4.34 -6.76 -7.35
N TYR A 266 -3.04 -6.72 -7.06
CA TYR A 266 -2.00 -6.30 -8.00
C TYR A 266 -2.19 -7.05 -9.33
N ARG A 267 -2.58 -6.33 -10.38
CA ARG A 267 -2.61 -6.91 -11.73
C ARG A 267 -1.17 -7.23 -12.08
N SER A 268 -0.89 -8.50 -12.32
CA SER A 268 0.40 -8.98 -12.82
C SER A 268 0.89 -8.04 -13.92
N LEU A 269 1.94 -7.27 -13.64
CA LEU A 269 2.62 -6.49 -14.66
C LEU A 269 3.03 -7.46 -15.76
N ARG A 270 2.46 -7.26 -16.96
CA ARG A 270 2.94 -7.91 -18.18
C ARG A 270 4.44 -7.68 -18.24
N ARG A 271 5.19 -8.73 -18.58
CA ARG A 271 6.59 -8.65 -19.01
C ARG A 271 6.71 -7.45 -19.96
N GLN A 272 7.30 -6.36 -19.50
CA GLN A 272 7.89 -5.38 -20.41
C GLN A 272 9.23 -5.97 -20.79
N THR A 273 9.21 -6.86 -21.78
CA THR A 273 10.37 -7.06 -22.64
C THR A 273 10.50 -5.78 -23.44
N HIS A 274 11.51 -4.97 -23.12
CA HIS A 274 12.01 -4.01 -24.08
C HIS A 274 12.65 -4.83 -25.20
N GLU A 275 12.02 -4.80 -26.39
CA GLU A 275 12.71 -5.00 -27.66
C GLU A 275 13.69 -3.84 -27.90
#